data_AF-A0A2H0M728-F1
#
_entry.id   AF-A0A2H0M728-F1
#
_cell.length_a   1.000
_cell.length_b   1.000
_cell.length_c   1.000
_cell.angle_alpha   90.00
_cell.angle_beta   90.00
_cell.angle_gamma   90.00
#
_symmetry.space_group_name_H-M   'P 1'
#
loop_
_entity.id
_entity.type
_entity.pdbx_description
1 polymer ?
#
loop_
_entity_poly.entity_id
_entity_poly.type
_entity_poly.pdbx_seq_one_letter_code
_entity_poly.pdbx_strand_id
1 'polypeptide(L)'
;MNITGKKIVKLIVAVSVGVWIFSYFVYYDFETSCFIKLKPGLMSFVEFNHSNIKEGLQALKYGTPDVYAGVCSNIDTIESDYGCGGWQGGCHYGEEGRITLSTTHSEFVGWTAAIIGHEYCHDLQLREGRSFSEEECYSFDSQILQTIVGVYPN
;
A
#
# COMPACT_ATOMS: atom_id res chain seq x y z
N MET A 1 18.50 -21.04 37.66
CA MET A 1 19.06 -20.37 36.47
C MET A 1 19.01 -18.87 36.69
N ASN A 2 20.11 -18.24 37.13
CA ASN A 2 20.19 -16.78 37.22
C ASN A 2 20.36 -16.22 35.82
N ILE A 3 19.26 -15.88 35.16
CA ILE A 3 19.29 -15.05 33.96
C ILE A 3 19.79 -13.68 34.43
N THR A 4 21.09 -13.48 34.38
CA THR A 4 21.77 -12.23 34.72
C THR A 4 21.02 -11.10 34.02
N GLY A 5 20.61 -10.03 34.71
CA GLY A 5 19.73 -8.99 34.15
C GLY A 5 20.15 -8.46 32.76
N LYS A 6 21.46 -8.50 32.46
CA LYS A 6 22.04 -8.22 31.13
C LYS A 6 21.49 -9.10 29.99
N LYS A 7 21.16 -10.38 30.22
CA LYS A 7 20.57 -11.30 29.22
C LYS A 7 19.10 -10.98 28.96
N ILE A 8 18.34 -10.62 30.00
CA ILE A 8 16.93 -10.20 29.86
C ILE A 8 16.85 -8.91 29.04
N VAL A 9 17.69 -7.92 29.37
CA VAL A 9 17.74 -6.66 28.61
C VAL A 9 18.08 -6.90 27.14
N LYS A 10 19.08 -7.75 26.85
CA LYS A 10 19.41 -8.11 25.45
C LYS A 10 18.24 -8.76 24.71
N LEU A 11 17.50 -9.64 25.38
CA LEU A 11 16.33 -10.29 24.79
C LEU A 11 15.22 -9.28 24.49
N ILE A 12 14.91 -8.40 25.46
CA ILE A 12 13.91 -7.34 25.27
C ILE A 12 14.29 -6.45 24.10
N VAL A 13 15.54 -5.98 24.05
CA VAL A 13 16.02 -5.14 22.95
C VAL A 13 15.91 -5.87 21.61
N ALA A 14 16.30 -7.14 21.55
CA ALA A 14 16.19 -7.93 20.31
C ALA A 14 14.73 -8.09 19.85
N VAL A 15 13.80 -8.36 20.78
CA VAL A 15 12.37 -8.46 20.48
C VAL A 15 11.82 -7.12 20.02
N SER A 16 12.12 -6.01 20.70
CA SER A 16 11.65 -4.68 20.32
C SER A 16 12.14 -4.27 18.93
N VAL A 17 13.41 -4.54 18.61
CA VAL A 17 13.96 -4.29 17.27
C VAL A 17 13.27 -5.18 16.24
N GLY A 18 13.05 -6.47 16.55
CA GLY A 18 12.34 -7.39 15.67
C GLY A 18 10.91 -6.94 15.38
N VAL A 19 10.16 -6.50 16.41
CA VAL A 19 8.80 -5.96 16.26
C VAL A 19 8.81 -4.67 15.45
N TRP A 20 9.76 -3.77 15.71
CA TRP A 20 9.88 -2.52 14.96
C TRP A 20 10.15 -2.77 13.47
N ILE A 21 11.10 -3.65 13.16
CA ILE A 21 11.38 -4.06 11.77
C ILE A 21 10.14 -4.69 11.16
N PHE A 22 9.52 -5.67 11.82
CA PHE A 22 8.32 -6.34 11.30
C PHE A 22 7.17 -5.36 11.03
N SER A 23 6.96 -4.41 11.95
CA SER A 23 5.92 -3.39 11.80
C SER A 23 6.14 -2.54 10.56
N TYR A 24 7.36 -2.38 10.06
CA TYR A 24 7.65 -1.65 8.84
C TYR A 24 7.14 -2.37 7.58
N PHE A 25 7.14 -3.71 7.56
CA PHE A 25 6.76 -4.54 6.41
C PHE A 25 5.29 -4.99 6.43
N VAL A 26 4.50 -4.48 7.37
CA VAL A 26 3.10 -4.85 7.51
C VAL A 26 2.26 -3.59 7.73
N TYR A 27 1.13 -3.53 7.04
CA TYR A 27 0.02 -2.69 7.41
C TYR A 27 -1.07 -3.56 8.05
N TYR A 28 -1.48 -3.19 9.26
CA TYR A 28 -2.56 -3.87 9.95
C TYR A 28 -3.55 -2.87 10.55
N ASP A 29 -4.81 -2.99 10.18
CA ASP A 29 -5.93 -2.24 10.75
C ASP A 29 -6.85 -3.17 11.53
N PHE A 30 -6.93 -2.96 12.84
CA PHE A 30 -7.74 -3.79 13.74
C PHE A 30 -9.23 -3.58 13.55
N GLU A 31 -9.68 -2.40 13.12
CA GLU A 31 -11.11 -2.07 13.02
C GLU A 31 -11.77 -2.80 11.85
N THR A 32 -11.04 -2.94 10.74
CA THR A 32 -11.50 -3.59 9.52
C THR A 32 -10.90 -4.97 9.31
N SER A 33 -10.07 -5.45 10.26
CA SER A 33 -9.28 -6.68 10.13
C SER A 33 -8.41 -6.71 8.87
N CYS A 34 -7.91 -5.54 8.46
CA CYS A 34 -7.14 -5.38 7.26
C CYS A 34 -5.69 -5.79 7.45
N PHE A 35 -5.18 -6.72 6.65
CA PHE A 35 -3.79 -7.14 6.71
C PHE A 35 -3.16 -7.11 5.33
N ILE A 36 -2.19 -6.21 5.14
CA ILE A 36 -1.48 -6.05 3.86
C ILE A 36 0.03 -6.18 4.13
N LYS A 37 0.69 -7.06 3.37
CA LYS A 37 2.14 -7.24 3.39
C LYS A 37 2.77 -6.17 2.52
N LEU A 38 3.77 -5.48 3.04
CA LEU A 38 4.55 -4.49 2.31
C LEU A 38 5.90 -5.09 1.99
N LYS A 39 6.25 -5.18 0.70
CA LYS A 39 7.52 -5.76 0.27
C LYS A 39 8.34 -4.75 -0.53
N PRO A 40 9.67 -4.76 -0.36
CA PRO A 40 10.56 -4.12 -1.32
C PRO A 40 10.45 -4.84 -2.68
N GLY A 41 10.29 -4.08 -3.76
CA GLY A 41 10.40 -4.55 -5.14
C GLY A 41 11.86 -4.80 -5.57
N LEU A 42 12.07 -5.17 -6.83
CA LEU A 42 13.38 -5.61 -7.34
C LEU A 42 14.41 -4.46 -7.33
N MET A 43 13.95 -3.23 -7.56
CA MET A 43 14.77 -2.01 -7.51
C MET A 43 14.68 -1.24 -6.17
N SER A 44 14.25 -1.89 -5.08
CA SER A 44 14.05 -1.25 -3.77
C SER A 44 15.32 -0.63 -3.15
N PHE A 45 16.50 -0.93 -3.69
CA PHE A 45 17.76 -0.31 -3.25
C PHE A 45 17.83 1.18 -3.59
N VAL A 46 17.03 1.63 -4.57
CA VAL A 46 16.91 3.04 -4.97
C VAL A 46 15.78 3.72 -4.20
N GLU A 47 14.76 2.96 -3.81
CA GLU A 47 13.52 3.52 -3.30
C GLU A 47 12.79 2.57 -2.35
N PHE A 48 12.56 3.03 -1.12
CA PHE A 48 11.90 2.23 -0.10
C PHE A 48 11.16 3.13 0.90
N ASN A 49 9.88 3.41 0.63
CA ASN A 49 9.06 4.20 1.53
C ASN A 49 7.70 3.52 1.81
N HIS A 50 7.71 2.50 2.67
CA HIS A 50 6.48 1.89 3.17
C HIS A 50 5.62 2.84 4.02
N SER A 51 6.19 3.93 4.57
CA SER A 51 5.38 4.92 5.31
C SER A 51 4.34 5.55 4.39
N ASN A 52 4.77 5.95 3.20
CA ASN A 52 3.90 6.58 2.21
C ASN A 52 2.75 5.65 1.78
N ILE A 53 3.03 4.35 1.60
CA ILE A 53 1.98 3.35 1.30
C ILE A 53 0.97 3.27 2.44
N LYS A 54 1.43 3.22 3.69
CA LYS A 54 0.55 3.16 4.87
C LYS A 54 -0.29 4.42 5.03
N GLU A 55 0.31 5.58 4.80
CA GLU A 55 -0.38 6.87 4.80
C GLU A 55 -1.41 6.92 3.67
N GLY A 56 -1.10 6.41 2.48
CA GLY A 56 -2.04 6.29 1.36
C GLY A 56 -3.23 5.39 1.69
N LEU A 57 -2.99 4.23 2.33
CA LEU A 57 -4.06 3.36 2.83
C LEU A 57 -4.93 4.06 3.89
N GLN A 58 -4.35 4.88 4.77
CA GLN A 58 -5.11 5.69 5.71
C GLN A 58 -5.93 6.78 5.01
N ALA A 59 -5.38 7.44 4.00
CA ALA A 59 -6.10 8.42 3.20
C ALA A 59 -7.30 7.77 2.48
N LEU A 60 -7.14 6.55 1.93
CA LEU A 60 -8.28 5.77 1.42
C LEU A 60 -9.30 5.45 2.51
N LYS A 61 -8.86 4.99 3.69
CA LYS A 61 -9.75 4.65 4.81
C LYS A 61 -10.69 5.78 5.17
N TYR A 62 -10.20 7.03 5.20
CA TYR A 62 -10.99 8.19 5.61
C TYR A 62 -11.64 8.93 4.44
N GLY A 63 -11.00 8.96 3.27
CA GLY A 63 -11.47 9.69 2.09
C GLY A 63 -12.43 8.89 1.22
N THR A 64 -12.15 7.60 1.00
CA THR A 64 -12.95 6.70 0.14
C THR A 64 -13.13 5.32 0.80
N PRO A 65 -13.92 5.22 1.89
CA PRO A 65 -14.02 4.00 2.71
C PRO A 65 -14.42 2.75 1.93
N ASP A 66 -15.25 2.88 0.90
CA ASP A 66 -15.67 1.76 0.05
C ASP A 66 -14.51 1.20 -0.79
N VAL A 67 -13.66 2.09 -1.33
CA VAL A 67 -12.44 1.69 -2.04
C VAL A 67 -11.48 1.04 -1.07
N TYR A 68 -11.30 1.60 0.12
CA TYR A 68 -10.47 1.00 1.16
C TYR A 68 -10.94 -0.41 1.54
N ALA A 69 -12.25 -0.62 1.74
CA ALA A 69 -12.81 -1.93 2.03
C ALA A 69 -12.56 -2.93 0.88
N GLY A 70 -12.67 -2.45 -0.37
CA GLY A 70 -12.33 -3.21 -1.57
C GLY A 70 -10.86 -3.64 -1.62
N VAL A 71 -9.94 -2.68 -1.46
CA VAL A 71 -8.49 -2.94 -1.37
C VAL A 71 -8.21 -3.95 -0.26
N CYS A 72 -8.82 -3.75 0.90
CA CYS A 72 -8.61 -4.59 2.06
C CYS A 72 -9.06 -6.05 1.88
N SER A 73 -10.10 -6.26 1.07
CA SER A 73 -10.66 -7.59 0.83
C SER A 73 -9.96 -8.34 -0.28
N ASN A 74 -9.23 -7.64 -1.15
CA ASN A 74 -8.69 -8.21 -2.38
C ASN A 74 -7.16 -8.14 -2.47
N ILE A 75 -6.51 -7.18 -1.83
CA ILE A 75 -5.07 -6.94 -1.93
C ILE A 75 -4.37 -7.48 -0.69
N ASP A 76 -3.53 -8.50 -0.88
CA ASP A 76 -2.73 -9.13 0.18
C ASP A 76 -1.33 -8.53 0.28
N THR A 77 -0.78 -8.05 -0.85
CA THR A 77 0.60 -7.59 -0.96
C THR A 77 0.70 -6.31 -1.78
N ILE A 78 1.42 -5.34 -1.24
CA ILE A 78 1.85 -4.14 -1.97
C ILE A 78 3.37 -4.14 -2.03
N GLU A 79 3.92 -4.03 -3.24
CA GLU A 79 5.35 -3.94 -3.47
C GLU A 79 5.78 -2.53 -3.86
N SER A 80 6.92 -2.06 -3.37
CA SER A 80 7.48 -0.77 -3.78
C SER A 80 8.54 -0.95 -4.86
N ASP A 81 8.28 -0.50 -6.09
CA ASP A 81 9.26 -0.56 -7.20
C ASP A 81 9.29 0.76 -7.99
N TYR A 82 10.48 1.36 -8.09
CA TYR A 82 10.73 2.60 -8.85
C TYR A 82 10.40 2.46 -10.34
N GLY A 83 10.60 1.28 -10.93
CA GLY A 83 10.49 1.07 -12.37
C GLY A 83 9.06 0.91 -12.88
N CYS A 84 8.07 1.06 -12.01
CA CYS A 84 6.71 0.61 -12.25
C CYS A 84 5.75 1.79 -12.50
N GLY A 85 5.05 1.77 -13.64
CA GLY A 85 4.06 2.79 -14.01
C GLY A 85 4.63 4.14 -14.45
N GLY A 86 5.95 4.25 -14.65
CA GLY A 86 6.63 5.52 -14.88
C GLY A 86 6.87 6.30 -13.58
N TRP A 87 7.12 7.61 -13.69
CA TRP A 87 7.27 8.45 -12.48
C TRP A 87 5.88 8.60 -11.83
N GLN A 88 5.69 8.08 -10.62
CA GLN A 88 4.44 8.17 -9.84
C GLN A 88 3.28 7.28 -10.31
N GLY A 89 3.57 6.11 -10.89
CA GLY A 89 2.56 5.13 -11.27
C GLY A 89 2.59 3.87 -10.41
N GLY A 90 1.80 2.88 -10.82
CA GLY A 90 1.89 1.51 -10.34
C GLY A 90 1.87 0.54 -11.52
N CYS A 91 1.86 -0.75 -11.19
CA CYS A 91 1.65 -1.81 -12.16
C CYS A 91 0.95 -2.96 -11.48
N HIS A 92 0.09 -3.59 -12.28
CA HIS A 92 -0.50 -4.87 -12.01
C HIS A 92 0.12 -5.92 -12.92
N TYR A 93 0.97 -6.81 -12.39
CA TYR A 93 1.66 -7.84 -13.18
C TYR A 93 0.81 -9.09 -13.47
N GLY A 94 -0.51 -8.99 -13.30
CA GLY A 94 -1.44 -10.11 -13.55
C GLY A 94 -1.47 -11.17 -12.47
N GLU A 95 -1.04 -10.84 -11.25
CA GLU A 95 -1.13 -11.70 -10.07
C GLU A 95 -2.21 -11.17 -9.14
N GLU A 96 -3.26 -11.96 -8.88
CA GLU A 96 -4.35 -11.53 -8.00
C GLU A 96 -3.85 -11.21 -6.59
N GLY A 97 -4.37 -10.12 -6.04
CA GLY A 97 -4.07 -9.64 -4.69
C GLY A 97 -2.67 -9.09 -4.50
N ARG A 98 -1.96 -8.79 -5.60
CA ARG A 98 -0.63 -8.18 -5.56
C ARG A 98 -0.55 -6.98 -6.48
N ILE A 99 -0.24 -5.83 -5.90
CA ILE A 99 0.00 -4.59 -6.63
C ILE A 99 1.41 -4.07 -6.39
N THR A 100 1.93 -3.33 -7.36
CA THR A 100 3.24 -2.67 -7.25
C THR A 100 3.07 -1.17 -7.45
N LEU A 101 3.75 -0.37 -6.62
CA LEU A 101 3.64 1.08 -6.62
C LEU A 101 5.02 1.74 -6.66
N SER A 102 5.14 2.86 -7.36
CA SER A 102 6.23 3.82 -7.14
C SER A 102 5.90 4.69 -5.92
N THR A 103 6.84 4.78 -4.99
CA THR A 103 6.84 5.64 -3.78
C THR A 103 7.83 6.82 -3.88
N THR A 104 8.31 7.14 -5.09
CA THR A 104 9.35 8.16 -5.36
C THR A 104 9.04 9.54 -4.80
N HIS A 105 7.77 9.94 -4.78
CA HIS A 105 7.34 11.20 -4.22
C HIS A 105 6.49 10.97 -2.96
N SER A 106 7.10 11.23 -1.81
CA SER A 106 6.42 11.25 -0.50
C SER A 106 5.73 12.58 -0.19
N GLU A 107 5.59 13.46 -1.20
CA GLU A 107 5.15 14.84 -0.99
C GLU A 107 3.63 14.96 -0.89
N PHE A 108 2.88 14.03 -1.51
CA PHE A 108 1.43 14.03 -1.44
C PHE A 108 0.84 12.62 -1.32
N VAL A 109 0.40 12.29 -0.12
CA VAL A 109 -0.23 11.01 0.26
C VAL A 109 -1.47 10.68 -0.58
N GLY A 110 -2.24 11.69 -0.99
CA GLY A 110 -3.43 11.48 -1.81
C GLY A 110 -3.11 10.90 -3.19
N TRP A 111 -1.90 11.14 -3.72
CA TRP A 111 -1.45 10.51 -4.96
C TRP A 111 -1.24 9.01 -4.76
N THR A 112 -0.54 8.63 -3.69
CA THR A 112 -0.33 7.22 -3.36
C THR A 112 -1.64 6.49 -3.10
N ALA A 113 -2.60 7.13 -2.44
CA ALA A 113 -3.95 6.60 -2.28
C ALA A 113 -4.64 6.35 -3.64
N ALA A 114 -4.55 7.30 -4.56
CA ALA A 114 -5.16 7.20 -5.89
C ALA A 114 -4.52 6.05 -6.71
N ILE A 115 -3.18 5.93 -6.71
CA ILE A 115 -2.47 4.81 -7.37
C ILE A 115 -2.85 3.46 -6.74
N ILE A 116 -2.97 3.35 -5.41
CA ILE A 116 -3.46 2.11 -4.77
C ILE A 116 -4.85 1.74 -5.33
N GLY A 117 -5.73 2.73 -5.49
CA GLY A 117 -7.04 2.54 -6.11
C GLY A 117 -6.96 2.13 -7.58
N HIS A 118 -6.05 2.73 -8.35
CA HIS A 118 -5.78 2.38 -9.74
C HIS A 118 -5.38 0.92 -9.89
N GLU A 119 -4.38 0.47 -9.12
CA GLU A 119 -3.93 -0.92 -9.21
C GLU A 119 -4.96 -1.90 -8.67
N TYR A 120 -5.75 -1.49 -7.67
CA TYR A 120 -6.92 -2.26 -7.23
C TYR A 120 -7.97 -2.42 -8.34
N CYS A 121 -8.20 -1.39 -9.17
CA CYS A 121 -9.06 -1.51 -10.34
C CYS A 121 -8.55 -2.58 -11.33
N HIS A 122 -7.24 -2.67 -11.55
CA HIS A 122 -6.66 -3.76 -12.35
C HIS A 122 -6.82 -5.14 -11.70
N ASP A 123 -6.70 -5.25 -10.38
CA ASP A 123 -6.96 -6.50 -9.66
C ASP A 123 -8.42 -6.95 -9.81
N LEU A 124 -9.37 -6.00 -9.76
CA LEU A 124 -10.78 -6.29 -10.05
C LEU A 124 -10.99 -6.76 -11.49
N GLN A 125 -10.41 -6.06 -12.47
CA GLN A 125 -10.48 -6.48 -13.88
C GLN A 125 -9.95 -7.90 -14.06
N LEU A 126 -8.83 -8.25 -13.40
CA LEU A 126 -8.26 -9.58 -13.44
C LEU A 126 -9.22 -10.64 -12.86
N ARG A 127 -9.73 -10.41 -11.65
CA ARG A 127 -10.64 -11.32 -10.93
C ARG A 127 -11.96 -11.52 -11.66
N GLU A 128 -12.44 -10.48 -12.35
CA GLU A 128 -13.66 -10.52 -13.16
C GLU A 128 -13.43 -11.15 -14.55
N GLY A 129 -12.19 -11.47 -14.92
CA GLY A 129 -11.82 -12.00 -16.22
C GLY A 129 -11.99 -10.99 -17.36
N ARG A 130 -11.92 -9.69 -17.05
CA ARG A 130 -11.99 -8.59 -18.03
C ARG A 130 -10.60 -8.21 -18.53
N SER A 131 -10.57 -7.59 -19.71
CA SER A 131 -9.34 -6.98 -20.25
C SER A 131 -8.90 -5.80 -19.40
N PHE A 132 -7.59 -5.60 -19.28
CA PHE A 132 -7.05 -4.41 -18.60
C PHE A 132 -7.36 -3.15 -19.40
N SER A 133 -8.01 -2.19 -18.73
CA SER A 133 -8.36 -0.89 -19.28
C SER A 133 -7.79 0.22 -18.42
N GLU A 134 -6.71 0.82 -18.90
CA GLU A 134 -6.05 1.99 -18.30
C GLU A 134 -7.02 3.18 -18.18
N GLU A 135 -7.88 3.40 -19.19
CA GLU A 135 -8.85 4.50 -19.19
C GLU A 135 -9.84 4.38 -18.02
N GLU A 136 -10.34 3.17 -17.76
CA GLU A 136 -11.22 2.88 -16.63
C GLU A 136 -10.51 3.16 -15.31
N CYS A 137 -9.29 2.63 -15.14
CA CYS A 137 -8.55 2.74 -13.88
C CYS A 137 -7.99 4.14 -13.64
N TYR A 138 -7.65 4.91 -14.68
CA TYR A 138 -7.35 6.35 -14.55
C TYR A 138 -8.58 7.18 -14.18
N SER A 139 -9.77 6.83 -14.68
CA SER A 139 -11.00 7.48 -14.25
C SER A 139 -11.30 7.21 -12.79
N PHE A 140 -11.08 5.97 -12.33
CA PHE A 140 -11.24 5.56 -10.95
C PHE A 140 -10.25 6.26 -10.01
N ASP A 141 -8.96 6.29 -10.38
CA ASP A 141 -7.90 7.06 -9.72
C ASP A 141 -8.27 8.54 -9.55
N SER A 142 -8.74 9.18 -10.64
CA SER A 142 -9.14 10.58 -10.62
C SER A 142 -10.31 10.86 -9.66
N GLN A 143 -11.28 9.95 -9.57
CA GLN A 143 -12.42 10.07 -8.64
C GLN A 143 -11.96 9.97 -7.18
N ILE A 144 -11.04 9.06 -6.88
CA ILE A 144 -10.45 8.93 -5.54
C ILE A 144 -9.72 10.22 -5.17
N LEU A 145 -8.87 10.71 -6.07
CA LEU A 145 -8.10 11.93 -5.86
C LEU A 145 -9.01 13.14 -5.62
N GLN A 146 -10.04 13.33 -6.44
CA GLN A 146 -11.03 14.40 -6.26
C GLN A 146 -11.74 14.32 -4.90
N THR A 147 -12.10 13.10 -4.48
CA THR A 147 -12.75 12.86 -3.19
C THR A 147 -11.80 13.20 -2.03
N ILE A 148 -10.55 12.76 -2.08
CA ILE A 148 -9.54 13.01 -1.03
C ILE A 148 -9.19 14.50 -0.93
N VAL A 149 -9.08 15.20 -2.07
CA VAL A 149 -8.74 16.64 -2.10
C VAL A 149 -9.98 17.52 -1.84
N GLY A 150 -11.19 16.94 -1.86
CA GLY A 150 -12.44 17.67 -1.63
C GLY A 150 -12.86 18.56 -2.80
N VAL A 151 -12.43 18.23 -4.03
CA VAL A 151 -12.84 18.94 -5.24
C VAL A 151 -14.12 18.30 -5.76
N TYR A 152 -15.26 18.87 -5.41
CA TYR A 152 -16.54 18.48 -6.00
C TYR A 152 -16.71 19.16 -7.36
N PRO A 153 -17.10 18.44 -8.43
CA PRO A 153 -17.52 19.09 -9.65
C PRO A 153 -18.73 19.98 -9.36
N ASN A 154 -18.63 21.26 -9.73
CA ASN A 154 -19.76 22.19 -9.72
C ASN A 154 -20.83 21.78 -10.73
#